data_AF-A0A2E9CCT0-F1
#
_entry.id   AF-A0A2E9CCT0-F1
#
_cell.length_a   1.000
_cell.length_b   1.000
_cell.length_c   1.000
_cell.angle_alpha   90.00
_cell.angle_beta   90.00
_cell.angle_gamma   90.00
#
_symmetry.space_group_name_H-M   'P 1'
#
loop_
_entity.id
_entity.type
_entity.pdbx_description
1 polymer ?
#
loop_
_entity_poly.entity_id
_entity_poly.type
_entity_poly.pdbx_seq_one_letter_code
_entity_poly.pdbx_strand_id
1 'polypeptide(L)'
;MVIQNKGVKKMAIFGRTRRFFKRRESSKTAGAAIKEAKKAALNNDFKEASVKAYFALETIGDVFVDQIREEHETAREFGNKLVEIGPVTQEDIEPILLGFEIAKYSAMDVTAQGYATIENSIEDVLQIYRKGKKAGQKGSKGKKKSRKKPRKRGRTGASSGRKRAKK
;
A
#
# COMPACT_ATOMS: atom_id res chain seq x y z
N MET A 1 6.82 53.08 21.16
CA MET A 1 5.55 52.74 20.45
C MET A 1 5.66 51.33 19.91
N VAL A 2 4.70 50.50 20.29
CA VAL A 2 4.52 49.09 19.89
C VAL A 2 3.88 49.05 18.50
N ILE A 3 4.27 48.12 17.64
CA ILE A 3 3.38 47.27 16.82
C ILE A 3 4.15 46.00 16.41
N GLN A 4 3.66 44.87 16.90
CA GLN A 4 3.94 43.53 16.38
C GLN A 4 3.29 43.39 15.00
N ASN A 5 3.90 42.67 14.06
CA ASN A 5 3.10 41.93 13.10
C ASN A 5 3.62 40.50 12.89
N LYS A 6 2.71 39.59 13.24
CA LYS A 6 2.82 38.14 13.20
C LYS A 6 2.61 37.65 11.77
N GLY A 7 3.46 36.74 11.33
CA GLY A 7 3.07 35.53 10.61
C GLY A 7 2.55 35.66 9.18
N VAL A 8 3.27 35.01 8.25
CA VAL A 8 2.63 34.34 7.11
C VAL A 8 3.22 32.93 6.96
N LYS A 9 2.84 32.04 7.87
CA LYS A 9 2.59 30.64 7.51
C LYS A 9 1.28 30.66 6.74
N LYS A 10 1.31 30.51 5.41
CA LYS A 10 0.18 30.06 4.58
C LYS A 10 0.59 30.07 3.11
N MET A 11 0.84 28.90 2.55
CA MET A 11 0.22 28.42 1.30
C MET A 11 0.83 27.06 0.93
N ALA A 12 0.38 26.01 1.60
CA ALA A 12 0.61 24.62 1.17
C ALA A 12 -0.66 23.79 1.33
N ILE A 13 -1.83 24.40 1.10
CA ILE A 13 -3.15 23.74 1.26
C ILE A 13 -4.02 23.90 0.01
N PHE A 14 -3.42 24.09 -1.16
CA PHE A 14 -4.15 24.15 -2.44
C PHE A 14 -3.72 23.09 -3.47
N GLY A 15 -3.10 21.99 -3.02
CA GLY A 15 -2.80 20.81 -3.86
C GLY A 15 -3.39 19.48 -3.36
N ARG A 16 -4.18 19.51 -2.27
CA ARG A 16 -4.69 18.29 -1.61
C ARG A 16 -6.16 18.00 -1.91
N THR A 17 -6.92 18.99 -2.36
CA THR A 17 -8.37 18.87 -2.57
C THR A 17 -8.74 18.48 -4.00
N ARG A 18 -7.91 18.78 -5.02
CA ARG A 18 -8.11 18.21 -6.37
C ARG A 18 -7.84 16.70 -6.45
N ARG A 19 -7.09 16.13 -5.48
CA ARG A 19 -6.79 14.69 -5.38
C ARG A 19 -7.97 13.81 -4.97
N PHE A 20 -9.08 14.39 -4.49
CA PHE A 20 -10.25 13.60 -4.06
C PHE A 20 -11.30 13.40 -5.17
N PHE A 21 -11.28 14.21 -6.24
CA PHE A 21 -12.36 14.20 -7.25
C PHE A 21 -12.06 13.38 -8.52
N LYS A 22 -10.82 12.89 -8.71
CA LYS A 22 -10.49 11.90 -9.76
C LYS A 22 -10.42 10.44 -9.25
N ARG A 23 -10.79 10.18 -7.99
CA ARG A 23 -10.83 8.82 -7.39
C ARG A 23 -12.14 8.05 -7.64
N ARG A 24 -13.13 8.65 -8.33
CA ARG A 24 -14.45 8.03 -8.48
C ARG A 24 -14.57 7.00 -9.60
N GLU A 25 -13.56 6.82 -10.45
CA GLU A 25 -13.49 5.72 -11.43
C GLU A 25 -12.43 4.65 -11.10
N SER A 26 -11.60 4.87 -10.09
CA SER A 26 -10.42 4.04 -9.78
C SER A 26 -10.53 3.26 -8.46
N SER A 27 -11.72 2.75 -8.10
CA SER A 27 -11.82 1.77 -7.00
C SER A 27 -11.23 0.39 -7.35
N LYS A 28 -10.28 0.32 -8.30
CA LYS A 28 -9.49 -0.87 -8.57
C LYS A 28 -8.37 -0.93 -7.53
N THR A 29 -8.55 -1.78 -6.53
CA THR A 29 -7.44 -2.13 -5.62
C THR A 29 -6.31 -2.76 -6.44
N ALA A 30 -5.05 -2.61 -6.03
CA ALA A 30 -3.92 -3.29 -6.68
C ALA A 30 -4.16 -4.80 -6.86
N GLY A 31 -4.82 -5.45 -5.89
CA GLY A 31 -5.19 -6.86 -6.01
C GLY A 31 -6.27 -7.15 -7.07
N ALA A 32 -7.17 -6.20 -7.36
CA ALA A 32 -8.13 -6.33 -8.46
C ALA A 32 -7.43 -6.19 -9.82
N ALA A 33 -6.46 -5.28 -9.94
CA ALA A 33 -5.69 -5.11 -11.17
C ALA A 33 -4.87 -6.38 -11.50
N ILE A 34 -4.23 -7.01 -10.50
CA ILE A 34 -3.54 -8.30 -10.70
C ILE A 34 -4.53 -9.40 -11.13
N LYS A 35 -5.73 -9.45 -10.55
CA LYS A 35 -6.76 -10.42 -10.96
C LYS A 35 -7.18 -10.24 -12.42
N GLU A 36 -7.23 -9.00 -12.92
CA GLU A 36 -7.51 -8.73 -14.34
C GLU A 36 -6.39 -9.27 -15.24
N ALA A 37 -5.12 -9.14 -14.85
CA ALA A 37 -3.99 -9.73 -15.56
C ALA A 37 -4.10 -11.27 -15.60
N LYS A 38 -4.33 -11.90 -14.44
CA LYS A 38 -4.52 -13.37 -14.37
C LYS A 38 -5.70 -13.86 -15.21
N LYS A 39 -6.79 -13.09 -15.25
CA LYS A 39 -7.96 -13.44 -16.09
C LYS A 39 -7.62 -13.43 -17.58
N ALA A 40 -6.79 -12.50 -18.04
CA ALA A 40 -6.31 -12.49 -19.44
C ALA A 40 -5.43 -13.71 -19.73
N ALA A 41 -4.54 -14.07 -18.79
CA ALA A 41 -3.70 -15.26 -18.92
C ALA A 41 -4.52 -16.57 -18.95
N LEU A 42 -5.63 -16.65 -18.20
CA LEU A 42 -6.56 -17.79 -18.27
C LEU A 42 -7.24 -17.94 -19.64
N ASN A 43 -7.35 -16.85 -20.41
CA ASN A 43 -7.84 -16.86 -21.78
C ASN A 43 -6.73 -17.15 -22.80
N ASN A 44 -5.52 -17.52 -22.36
CA ASN A 44 -4.30 -17.65 -23.17
C ASN A 44 -3.85 -16.35 -23.86
N ASP A 45 -4.34 -15.19 -23.41
CA ASP A 45 -3.88 -13.89 -23.89
C ASP A 45 -2.76 -13.36 -22.98
N PHE A 46 -1.57 -13.91 -23.16
CA PHE A 46 -0.39 -13.53 -22.36
C PHE A 46 0.12 -12.13 -22.69
N LYS A 47 -0.16 -11.64 -23.89
CA LYS A 47 0.17 -10.28 -24.32
C LYS A 47 -0.66 -9.26 -23.54
N GLU A 48 -1.98 -9.44 -23.53
CA GLU A 48 -2.88 -8.60 -22.75
C GLU A 48 -2.62 -8.77 -21.24
N ALA A 49 -2.32 -9.99 -20.79
CA ALA A 49 -1.98 -10.25 -19.40
C ALA A 49 -0.74 -9.48 -18.93
N SER A 50 0.34 -9.44 -19.73
CA SER A 50 1.54 -8.65 -19.42
C SER A 50 1.27 -7.15 -19.39
N VAL A 51 0.43 -6.64 -20.30
CA VAL A 51 0.01 -5.23 -20.28
C VAL A 51 -0.77 -4.91 -19.00
N LYS A 52 -1.71 -5.76 -18.62
CA LYS A 52 -2.50 -5.62 -17.39
C LYS A 52 -1.65 -5.77 -16.13
N ALA A 53 -0.63 -6.62 -16.15
CA ALA A 53 0.33 -6.74 -15.06
C ALA A 53 1.06 -5.41 -14.86
N TYR A 54 1.55 -4.78 -15.91
CA TYR A 54 2.18 -3.46 -15.77
C TYR A 54 1.21 -2.38 -15.24
N PHE A 55 -0.05 -2.35 -15.67
CA PHE A 55 -1.05 -1.45 -15.07
C PHE A 55 -1.33 -1.75 -13.59
N ALA A 56 -1.22 -3.01 -13.19
CA ALA A 56 -1.29 -3.37 -11.78
C ALA A 56 -0.06 -2.85 -11.00
N LEU A 57 1.14 -2.81 -11.59
CA LEU A 57 2.31 -2.15 -11.01
C LEU A 57 2.10 -0.64 -10.83
N GLU A 58 1.55 0.05 -11.84
CA GLU A 58 1.15 1.47 -11.73
C GLU A 58 0.15 1.68 -10.58
N THR A 59 -0.84 0.79 -10.47
CA THR A 59 -1.82 0.82 -9.38
C THR A 59 -1.18 0.60 -8.01
N ILE A 60 -0.14 -0.23 -7.92
CA ILE A 60 0.63 -0.42 -6.68
C ILE A 60 1.37 0.89 -6.31
N GLY A 61 2.01 1.53 -7.29
CA GLY A 61 2.66 2.83 -7.10
C GLY A 61 1.72 3.90 -6.54
N ASP A 62 0.53 4.04 -7.13
CA ASP A 62 -0.47 5.01 -6.68
C ASP A 62 -0.97 4.67 -5.27
N VAL A 63 -1.34 3.41 -5.01
CA VAL A 63 -1.99 3.01 -3.75
C VAL A 63 -1.04 2.97 -2.55
N PHE A 64 0.23 2.59 -2.75
CA PHE A 64 1.16 2.35 -1.64
C PHE A 64 2.16 3.48 -1.41
N VAL A 65 2.53 4.23 -2.46
CA VAL A 65 3.53 5.30 -2.35
C VAL A 65 3.10 6.63 -2.99
N ASP A 66 1.81 6.77 -3.33
CA ASP A 66 1.23 7.98 -3.95
C ASP A 66 2.00 8.42 -5.23
N GLN A 67 2.59 7.46 -5.96
CA GLN A 67 3.27 7.71 -7.23
C GLN A 67 2.36 7.39 -8.40
N ILE A 68 2.09 8.39 -9.23
CA ILE A 68 1.27 8.26 -10.44
C ILE A 68 2.20 8.49 -11.62
N ARG A 69 2.18 7.56 -12.58
CA ARG A 69 2.92 7.72 -13.83
C ARG A 69 2.38 8.90 -14.61
N GLU A 70 3.29 9.74 -15.11
CA GLU A 70 2.93 10.88 -15.96
C GLU A 70 2.76 10.44 -17.43
N GLU A 71 1.93 11.15 -18.20
CA GLU A 71 1.60 10.72 -19.58
C GLU A 71 2.82 10.67 -20.51
N HIS A 72 3.83 11.50 -20.27
CA HIS A 72 5.08 11.55 -21.04
C HIS A 72 6.16 10.60 -20.50
N GLU A 73 5.91 9.97 -19.35
CA GLU A 73 6.87 9.11 -18.69
C GLU A 73 6.84 7.70 -19.31
N THR A 74 8.02 7.16 -19.62
CA THR A 74 8.19 5.79 -20.10
C THR A 74 7.96 4.77 -18.99
N ALA A 75 7.72 3.51 -19.37
CA ALA A 75 7.52 2.46 -18.38
C ALA A 75 8.73 2.26 -17.46
N ARG A 76 9.94 2.38 -18.02
CA ARG A 76 11.20 2.27 -17.28
C ARG A 76 11.44 3.44 -16.34
N GLU A 77 11.18 4.67 -16.76
CA GLU A 77 11.29 5.85 -15.88
C GLU A 77 10.40 5.71 -14.65
N PHE A 78 9.14 5.28 -14.85
CA PHE A 78 8.23 5.03 -13.74
C PHE A 78 8.74 3.89 -12.83
N GLY A 79 9.24 2.80 -13.42
CA GLY A 79 9.86 1.71 -12.67
C GLY A 79 11.02 2.18 -11.80
N ASN A 80 11.92 3.00 -12.35
CA ASN A 80 13.06 3.56 -11.62
C ASN A 80 12.60 4.42 -10.44
N LYS A 81 11.54 5.23 -10.59
CA LYS A 81 10.96 5.98 -9.46
C LYS A 81 10.52 5.05 -8.32
N LEU A 82 9.92 3.89 -8.64
CA LEU A 82 9.51 2.93 -7.61
C LEU A 82 10.71 2.32 -6.88
N VAL A 83 11.81 2.05 -7.60
CA VAL A 83 13.07 1.54 -7.02
C VAL A 83 13.75 2.60 -6.15
N GLU A 84 13.78 3.86 -6.59
CA GLU A 84 14.36 4.96 -5.82
C GLU A 84 13.67 5.19 -4.47
N ILE A 85 12.37 4.86 -4.36
CA ILE A 85 11.64 4.93 -3.09
C ILE A 85 12.10 3.84 -2.11
N GLY A 86 12.72 2.77 -2.61
CA GLY A 86 13.49 1.81 -1.83
C GLY A 86 12.83 0.51 -1.33
N PRO A 87 11.49 0.27 -1.37
CA PRO A 87 10.97 -1.01 -0.92
C PRO A 87 11.19 -2.12 -1.93
N VAL A 88 11.27 -1.80 -3.22
CA VAL A 88 11.50 -2.74 -4.32
C VAL A 88 12.84 -2.47 -4.99
N THR A 89 13.43 -3.50 -5.57
CA THR A 89 14.68 -3.44 -6.34
C THR A 89 14.42 -3.50 -7.84
N GLN A 90 15.44 -3.24 -8.66
CA GLN A 90 15.33 -3.40 -10.11
C GLN A 90 14.96 -4.84 -10.50
N GLU A 91 15.51 -5.83 -9.79
CA GLU A 91 15.25 -7.25 -10.06
C GLU A 91 13.77 -7.63 -9.83
N ASP A 92 13.11 -6.98 -8.87
CA ASP A 92 11.70 -7.23 -8.58
C ASP A 92 10.78 -6.71 -9.70
N ILE A 93 11.15 -5.61 -10.36
CA ILE A 93 10.30 -4.93 -11.34
C ILE A 93 10.67 -5.24 -12.79
N GLU A 94 11.92 -5.63 -13.08
CA GLU A 94 12.41 -5.84 -14.44
C GLU A 94 11.58 -6.86 -15.23
N PRO A 95 11.16 -8.01 -14.66
CA PRO A 95 10.32 -8.95 -15.40
C PRO A 95 9.01 -8.33 -15.87
N ILE A 96 8.40 -7.47 -15.04
CA ILE A 96 7.14 -6.77 -15.36
C ILE A 96 7.37 -5.76 -16.49
N LEU A 97 8.46 -4.98 -16.41
CA LEU A 97 8.81 -3.97 -17.41
C LEU A 97 9.14 -4.62 -18.76
N LEU A 98 10.00 -5.62 -18.76
CA LEU A 98 10.39 -6.35 -19.97
C LEU A 98 9.17 -7.03 -20.60
N GLY A 99 8.33 -7.66 -19.78
CA GLY A 99 7.08 -8.28 -20.23
C GLY A 99 6.13 -7.30 -20.91
N PHE A 100 6.02 -6.09 -20.37
CA PHE A 100 5.25 -5.01 -20.97
C PHE A 100 5.84 -4.53 -22.30
N GLU A 101 7.15 -4.32 -22.36
CA GLU A 101 7.84 -3.88 -23.57
C GLU A 101 7.70 -4.90 -24.69
N ILE A 102 7.86 -6.20 -24.39
CA ILE A 102 7.61 -7.28 -25.34
C ILE A 102 6.15 -7.22 -25.81
N ALA A 103 5.20 -7.13 -24.88
CA ALA A 103 3.78 -7.12 -25.21
C ALA A 103 3.33 -5.88 -26.01
N LYS A 104 4.01 -4.74 -25.89
CA LYS A 104 3.62 -3.50 -26.59
C LYS A 104 4.39 -3.26 -27.88
N TYR A 105 5.68 -3.55 -27.90
CA TYR A 105 6.58 -3.07 -28.94
C TYR A 105 7.26 -4.19 -29.71
N SER A 106 7.28 -5.41 -29.19
CA SER A 106 7.91 -6.54 -29.88
C SER A 106 6.97 -7.21 -30.87
N ALA A 107 7.55 -7.73 -31.95
CA ALA A 107 6.91 -8.68 -32.86
C ALA A 107 6.80 -10.08 -32.25
N MET A 108 7.56 -10.36 -31.17
CA MET A 108 7.51 -11.63 -30.45
C MET A 108 6.35 -11.65 -29.46
N ASP A 109 5.72 -12.82 -29.32
CA ASP A 109 4.67 -13.02 -28.33
C ASP A 109 5.23 -13.36 -26.95
N VAL A 110 4.46 -12.99 -25.92
CA VAL A 110 4.74 -13.39 -24.55
C VAL A 110 4.34 -14.86 -24.38
N THR A 111 5.28 -15.70 -23.97
CA THR A 111 5.01 -17.12 -23.70
C THR A 111 4.35 -17.31 -22.33
N ALA A 112 3.67 -18.43 -22.13
CA ALA A 112 3.09 -18.79 -20.83
C ALA A 112 4.15 -18.81 -19.72
N GLN A 113 5.35 -19.33 -20.00
CA GLN A 113 6.47 -19.34 -19.05
C GLN A 113 6.96 -17.92 -18.74
N GLY A 114 7.08 -17.06 -19.77
CA GLY A 114 7.45 -15.67 -19.57
C GLY A 114 6.43 -14.93 -18.70
N TYR A 115 5.14 -15.18 -18.92
CA TYR A 115 4.08 -14.62 -18.09
C TYR A 115 4.10 -15.15 -16.64
N ALA A 116 4.41 -16.42 -16.42
CA ALA A 116 4.52 -16.96 -15.05
C ALA A 116 5.58 -16.20 -14.22
N THR A 117 6.70 -15.81 -14.84
CA THR A 117 7.70 -14.96 -14.19
C THR A 117 7.13 -13.59 -13.84
N ILE A 118 6.41 -12.95 -14.77
CA ILE A 118 5.76 -11.65 -14.56
C ILE A 118 4.74 -11.71 -13.42
N GLU A 119 3.93 -12.77 -13.39
CA GLU A 119 2.92 -13.00 -12.38
C GLU A 119 3.53 -13.11 -10.98
N ASN A 120 4.61 -13.88 -10.83
CA ASN A 120 5.32 -13.99 -9.55
C ASN A 120 5.89 -12.64 -9.11
N SER A 121 6.58 -11.94 -10.02
CA SER A 121 7.18 -10.63 -9.73
C SER A 121 6.15 -9.61 -9.26
N ILE A 122 4.97 -9.53 -9.90
CA ILE A 122 3.97 -8.54 -9.49
C ILE A 122 3.31 -8.87 -8.15
N GLU A 123 3.16 -10.16 -7.84
CA GLU A 123 2.70 -10.59 -6.52
C GLU A 123 3.73 -10.29 -5.44
N ASP A 124 5.01 -10.52 -5.71
CA ASP A 124 6.11 -10.22 -4.80
C ASP A 124 6.20 -8.71 -4.54
N VAL A 125 6.15 -7.88 -5.58
CA VAL A 125 6.08 -6.42 -5.45
C VAL A 125 4.90 -5.99 -4.58
N LEU A 126 3.70 -6.53 -4.84
CA LEU A 126 2.52 -6.24 -4.01
C LEU A 126 2.74 -6.67 -2.54
N GLN A 127 3.35 -7.82 -2.30
CA GLN A 127 3.67 -8.28 -0.96
C GLN A 127 4.69 -7.39 -0.26
N ILE A 128 5.73 -6.96 -0.95
CA ILE A 128 6.76 -6.05 -0.47
C ILE A 128 6.10 -4.75 0.00
N TYR A 129 5.28 -4.11 -0.81
CA TYR A 129 4.58 -2.88 -0.42
C TYR A 129 3.54 -3.09 0.69
N ARG A 130 2.90 -4.26 0.77
CA ARG A 130 2.02 -4.63 1.89
C ARG A 130 2.79 -4.81 3.20
N LYS A 131 3.98 -5.44 3.16
CA LYS A 131 4.85 -5.66 4.32
C LYS A 131 5.56 -4.37 4.75
N GLY A 132 5.97 -3.54 3.79
CA GLY A 132 6.60 -2.22 3.97
C GLY A 132 5.72 -1.18 4.63
N LYS A 133 4.39 -1.38 4.68
CA LYS A 133 3.46 -0.60 5.52
C LYS A 133 3.65 -0.79 7.05
N LYS A 134 4.76 -1.39 7.49
CA LYS A 134 5.18 -1.47 8.90
C LYS A 134 6.54 -0.81 9.17
N ALA A 135 6.77 0.41 8.70
CA ALA A 135 7.70 1.33 9.35
C ALA A 135 7.38 2.77 8.95
N GLY A 136 6.89 3.60 9.89
CA GLY A 136 6.98 5.06 9.71
C GLY A 136 5.70 5.87 9.46
N GLN A 137 4.53 5.48 9.98
CA GLN A 137 3.53 6.48 10.39
C GLN A 137 2.99 6.16 11.78
N LYS A 138 3.88 6.27 12.79
CA LYS A 138 3.46 6.76 14.10
C LYS A 138 3.02 8.21 13.91
N GLY A 139 1.75 8.40 13.55
CA GLY A 139 1.06 9.60 13.98
C GLY A 139 1.21 9.68 15.49
N SER A 140 1.91 10.71 15.96
CA SER A 140 1.98 11.12 17.36
C SER A 140 0.56 11.35 17.89
N LYS A 141 -0.14 10.28 18.26
CA LYS A 141 -1.27 10.36 19.19
C LYS A 141 -0.67 10.20 20.56
N GLY A 142 -0.59 11.34 21.23
CA GLY A 142 0.12 11.55 22.47
C GLY A 142 -0.04 10.41 23.46
N LYS A 143 1.08 10.13 24.12
CA LYS A 143 1.24 9.62 25.49
C LYS A 143 -0.11 9.57 26.24
N LYS A 144 -0.92 8.53 26.02
CA LYS A 144 -2.03 8.21 26.90
C LYS A 144 -1.38 7.67 28.17
N LYS A 145 -1.19 8.57 29.14
CA LYS A 145 -0.92 8.22 30.54
C LYS A 145 -1.84 7.05 30.88
N SER A 146 -1.25 5.89 31.15
CA SER A 146 -1.93 4.77 31.76
C SER A 146 -2.48 5.26 33.10
N ARG A 147 -3.76 5.64 33.12
CA ARG A 147 -4.50 5.84 34.36
C ARG A 147 -4.51 4.49 35.06
N LYS A 148 -3.63 4.33 36.05
CA LYS A 148 -3.72 3.29 37.09
C LYS A 148 -5.18 3.26 37.56
N LYS A 149 -5.90 2.16 37.26
CA LYS A 149 -7.17 1.88 37.94
C LYS A 149 -6.86 1.75 39.44
N PRO A 150 -7.53 2.48 40.34
CA PRO A 150 -7.41 2.24 41.77
C PRO A 150 -8.07 0.89 42.07
N ARG A 151 -7.27 -0.12 42.43
CA ARG A 151 -7.77 -1.35 43.04
C ARG A 151 -8.39 -0.96 44.38
N LYS A 152 -9.71 -1.12 44.49
CA LYS A 152 -10.45 -1.02 45.75
C LYS A 152 -9.77 -1.92 46.78
N ARG A 153 -9.38 -1.33 47.90
CA ARG A 153 -9.00 -2.02 49.13
C ARG A 153 -10.24 -2.78 49.63
N GLY A 154 -10.30 -4.08 49.36
CA GLY A 154 -11.17 -4.99 50.08
C GLY A 154 -10.56 -5.23 51.45
N ARG A 155 -11.25 -4.75 52.48
CA ARG A 155 -10.91 -4.91 53.90
C ARG A 155 -10.65 -6.38 54.25
N THR A 156 -9.56 -6.59 54.97
CA THR A 156 -9.30 -7.72 55.85
C THR A 156 -10.34 -7.80 56.98
N GLY A 157 -10.65 -9.02 57.42
CA GLY A 157 -11.50 -9.34 58.57
C GLY A 157 -12.18 -10.71 58.35
N ALA A 158 -11.48 -11.84 58.50
CA ALA A 158 -11.20 -12.55 59.76
C ALA A 158 -12.35 -13.43 60.28
N SER A 159 -12.03 -14.73 60.43
CA SER A 159 -12.63 -15.83 61.24
C SER A 159 -14.11 -16.17 61.05
N SER A 160 -14.46 -17.38 60.59
CA SER A 160 -14.46 -18.69 61.29
C SER A 160 -15.49 -18.81 62.42
N GLY A 161 -16.45 -19.72 62.22
CA GLY A 161 -17.21 -20.34 63.30
C GLY A 161 -18.71 -20.09 63.26
N ARG A 162 -19.50 -21.13 63.00
CA ARG A 162 -20.18 -21.94 64.03
C ARG A 162 -21.47 -22.55 63.47
N LYS A 163 -21.53 -23.88 63.59
CA LYS A 163 -22.66 -24.79 63.37
C LYS A 163 -24.00 -24.20 63.85
N ARG A 164 -25.08 -24.53 63.13
CA ARG A 164 -26.33 -25.03 63.76
C ARG A 164 -27.21 -25.77 62.75
N ALA A 165 -27.43 -27.04 63.04
CA ALA A 165 -28.48 -27.86 62.48
C ALA A 165 -29.85 -27.44 63.05
N LYS A 166 -30.91 -27.61 62.26
CA LYS A 166 -32.29 -27.83 62.70
C LYS A 166 -33.03 -28.66 61.65
N LYS A 167 -33.18 -29.96 61.92
CA LYS A 167 -34.45 -30.68 61.88
C LYS A 167 -34.36 -31.78 62.92
#